data_AF-A0A2S5KNF5-F1
#
_entry.id   AF-A0A2S5KNF5-F1
#
_cell.length_a   1.000
_cell.length_b   1.000
_cell.length_c   1.000
_cell.angle_alpha   90.00
_cell.angle_beta   90.00
_cell.angle_gamma   90.00
#
_symmetry.space_group_name_H-M   'P 1'
#
loop_
_entity.id
_entity.type
_entity.pdbx_description
1 polymer ?
#
loop_
_entity_poly.entity_id
_entity_poly.type
_entity_poly.pdbx_seq_one_letter_code
_entity_poly.pdbx_strand_id
1 'polypeptide(L)'
;MQDLERLQTIIDSTQIPVTSTQELQSLGIVFGKVFVNETPDYDWWVIEDEYGKDACVRYKETTLLIFPQTMLSKRIEDGEHVDVPDFFQVLKQDLERVKNENYANA
;
A
#
# COMPACT_ATOMS: atom_id res chain seq x y z
N MET A 1 -12.07 -6.44 -4.58
CA MET A 1 -11.41 -7.67 -5.11
C MET A 1 -11.03 -7.56 -6.59
N GLN A 2 -11.97 -7.28 -7.50
CA GLN A 2 -11.70 -7.21 -8.96
C GLN A 2 -10.57 -6.23 -9.34
N ASP A 3 -10.47 -5.08 -8.66
CA ASP A 3 -9.41 -4.11 -8.96
C ASP A 3 -8.01 -4.60 -8.56
N LEU A 4 -7.91 -5.46 -7.55
CA LEU A 4 -6.63 -6.10 -7.16
C LEU A 4 -6.20 -7.14 -8.22
N GLU A 5 -7.14 -7.91 -8.77
CA GLU A 5 -6.85 -8.86 -9.85
C GLU A 5 -6.41 -8.15 -11.14
N ARG A 6 -7.01 -6.99 -11.44
CA ARG A 6 -6.56 -6.14 -12.56
C ARG A 6 -5.16 -5.58 -12.32
N LEU A 7 -4.87 -5.16 -11.09
CA LEU A 7 -3.54 -4.70 -10.71
C LEU A 7 -2.50 -5.81 -10.85
N GLN A 8 -2.84 -7.03 -10.40
CA GLN A 8 -2.01 -8.23 -10.61
C GLN A 8 -1.72 -8.45 -12.09
N THR A 9 -2.75 -8.39 -12.93
CA THR A 9 -2.61 -8.59 -14.38
C THR A 9 -1.63 -7.59 -15.01
N ILE A 10 -1.62 -6.34 -14.53
CA ILE A 10 -0.69 -5.31 -15.02
C ILE A 10 0.75 -5.66 -14.60
N ILE A 11 0.96 -6.06 -13.35
CA ILE A 11 2.29 -6.45 -12.84
C ILE A 11 2.81 -7.68 -13.59
N ASP A 12 1.98 -8.71 -13.74
CA ASP A 12 2.34 -9.97 -14.43
C ASP A 12 2.59 -9.78 -15.93
N SER A 13 2.03 -8.74 -16.54
CA SER A 13 2.26 -8.45 -17.95
C SER A 13 3.74 -8.14 -18.27
N THR A 14 4.56 -7.83 -17.26
CA THR A 14 5.97 -7.42 -17.37
C THR A 14 6.22 -6.24 -18.31
N GLN A 15 5.17 -5.49 -18.65
CA GLN A 15 5.27 -4.32 -19.54
C GLN A 15 5.96 -3.13 -18.88
N ILE A 16 5.90 -3.07 -17.54
CA ILE A 16 6.56 -2.05 -16.73
C ILE A 16 7.93 -2.62 -16.33
N PRO A 17 9.05 -2.01 -16.78
CA PRO A 17 10.37 -2.44 -16.35
C PRO A 17 10.54 -2.32 -14.83
N VAL A 18 11.24 -3.26 -14.21
CA VAL A 18 11.54 -3.20 -12.77
C VAL A 18 12.33 -1.96 -12.35
N THR A 19 13.01 -1.30 -13.30
CA THR A 19 13.74 -0.03 -13.08
C THR A 19 12.84 1.20 -13.21
N SER A 20 11.57 1.03 -13.56
CA SER A 20 10.62 2.13 -13.79
C SER A 20 9.92 2.52 -12.49
N THR A 21 10.69 3.04 -11.53
CA THR A 21 10.21 3.36 -10.17
C THR A 21 8.92 4.20 -10.19
N GLN A 22 8.83 5.21 -11.04
CA GLN A 22 7.65 6.09 -11.09
C GLN A 22 6.38 5.34 -11.54
N GLU A 23 6.48 4.44 -12.51
CA GLU A 23 5.35 3.64 -12.99
C GLU A 23 4.94 2.61 -11.93
N LEU A 24 5.91 1.93 -11.30
CA LEU A 24 5.67 0.99 -10.22
C LEU A 24 5.01 1.67 -9.01
N GLN A 25 5.48 2.86 -8.64
CA GLN A 25 4.89 3.64 -7.57
C GLN A 25 3.46 4.08 -7.90
N SER A 26 3.13 4.32 -9.17
CA SER A 26 1.77 4.63 -9.61
C SER A 26 0.82 3.43 -9.39
N LEU A 27 1.31 2.19 -9.55
CA LEU A 27 0.57 0.98 -9.17
C LEU A 27 0.31 0.93 -7.66
N GLY A 28 1.30 1.34 -6.87
CA GLY A 28 1.18 1.53 -5.42
C GLY A 28 0.07 2.51 -5.02
N ILE A 29 -0.10 3.62 -5.76
CA ILE A 29 -1.21 4.57 -5.54
C ILE A 29 -2.58 3.92 -5.81
N VAL A 30 -2.70 3.14 -6.88
CA VAL A 30 -3.93 2.40 -7.18
C VAL A 30 -4.24 1.39 -6.08
N PHE A 31 -3.23 0.64 -5.62
CA PHE A 31 -3.36 -0.27 -4.48
C PHE A 31 -3.86 0.45 -3.22
N GLY A 32 -3.26 1.59 -2.88
CA GLY A 32 -3.66 2.40 -1.72
C GLY A 32 -5.09 2.92 -1.83
N LYS A 33 -5.55 3.28 -3.03
CA LYS A 33 -6.94 3.66 -3.27
C LYS A 33 -7.90 2.50 -3.00
N VAL A 34 -7.59 1.29 -3.49
CA VAL A 34 -8.39 0.09 -3.19
C VAL A 34 -8.38 -0.18 -1.70
N PHE A 35 -7.24 -0.05 -1.03
CA PHE A 35 -7.11 -0.23 0.40
C PHE A 35 -8.06 0.67 1.18
N VAL A 36 -7.95 1.99 1.00
CA VAL A 36 -8.82 2.98 1.68
C VAL A 36 -10.31 2.70 1.43
N ASN A 37 -10.69 2.31 0.22
CA ASN A 37 -12.08 1.98 -0.11
C ASN A 37 -12.62 0.73 0.62
N GLU A 38 -11.74 -0.23 0.94
CA GLU A 38 -12.08 -1.56 1.48
C GLU A 38 -11.73 -1.68 2.99
N THR A 39 -11.14 -0.64 3.58
CA THR A 39 -10.76 -0.59 5.00
C THR A 39 -11.25 0.73 5.63
N PRO A 40 -12.37 0.68 6.38
CA PRO A 40 -12.87 1.86 7.10
C PRO A 40 -11.81 2.48 8.01
N ASP A 41 -11.95 3.78 8.26
CA ASP A 41 -11.10 4.58 9.15
C ASP A 41 -9.64 4.77 8.72
N TYR A 42 -9.27 4.28 7.53
CA TYR A 42 -8.02 4.62 6.86
C TYR A 42 -8.28 5.69 5.80
N ASP A 43 -7.41 6.70 5.74
CA ASP A 43 -7.47 7.74 4.71
C ASP A 43 -6.07 8.21 4.31
N TRP A 44 -5.97 8.85 3.15
CA TRP A 44 -4.74 9.46 2.66
C TRP A 44 -4.35 10.66 3.53
N TRP A 45 -3.05 10.73 3.82
CA TRP A 45 -2.45 11.84 4.55
C TRP A 45 -1.11 12.19 3.92
N VAL A 46 -0.65 13.41 4.18
CA VAL A 46 0.71 13.83 3.85
C VAL A 46 1.44 14.09 5.15
N ILE A 47 2.52 13.34 5.38
CA ILE A 47 3.46 13.62 6.47
C ILE A 47 4.57 14.51 5.94
N GLU A 48 5.12 15.37 6.79
CA GLU A 48 6.23 16.26 6.48
C GLU A 48 7.31 16.07 7.54
N ASP A 49 8.53 15.77 7.10
CA ASP A 49 9.73 15.66 7.93
C ASP A 49 10.86 16.56 7.38
N GLU A 50 12.06 16.43 7.94
CA GLU A 50 13.22 17.22 7.52
C GLU A 50 13.70 16.94 6.08
N TYR A 51 13.28 15.83 5.47
CA TYR A 51 13.62 15.40 4.12
C TYR A 51 12.52 15.71 3.10
N GLY A 52 11.31 16.05 3.54
CA GLY A 52 10.25 16.57 2.69
C GLY A 52 8.87 16.01 3.05
N LYS A 53 8.01 15.93 2.03
CA LYS A 53 6.64 15.46 2.16
C LYS A 53 6.49 14.08 1.56
N ASP A 54 5.82 13.18 2.27
CA ASP A 54 5.46 11.86 1.76
C ASP A 54 3.98 11.57 1.95
N ALA A 55 3.37 10.94 0.94
CA ALA A 55 1.97 10.54 0.96
C ALA A 55 1.85 9.14 1.56
N CYS A 56 1.03 9.03 2.59
CA CYS A 56 0.77 7.79 3.30
C CYS A 56 -0.73 7.54 3.43
N VAL A 57 -1.10 6.33 3.81
CA VAL A 57 -2.44 6.02 4.32
C VAL A 57 -2.33 5.82 5.83
N ARG A 58 -3.18 6.52 6.58
CA ARG A 58 -3.14 6.58 8.04
C ARG A 58 -4.44 6.07 8.64
N TYR A 59 -4.35 5.30 9.73
CA TYR A 59 -5.50 4.95 10.55
C TYR A 59 -5.88 6.12 11.47
N LYS A 60 -7.04 6.74 11.25
CA LYS A 60 -7.57 7.88 12.02
C LYS A 60 -6.50 8.95 12.28
N GLU A 61 -6.41 9.45 13.50
CA GLU A 61 -5.37 10.38 13.98
C GLU A 61 -4.29 9.64 14.80
N THR A 62 -3.89 8.45 14.33
CA THR A 62 -2.82 7.67 14.98
C THR A 62 -1.49 7.76 14.21
N THR A 63 -0.43 7.18 14.77
CA THR A 63 0.86 7.01 14.09
C THR A 63 0.95 5.71 13.27
N LEU A 64 -0.16 4.97 13.13
CA LEU A 64 -0.20 3.80 12.26
C LEU A 64 -0.32 4.23 10.79
N LEU A 65 0.80 4.12 10.08
CA LEU A 65 0.96 4.54 8.68
C LEU A 65 1.31 3.34 7.82
N ILE A 66 0.81 3.35 6.59
CA ILE A 66 1.33 2.55 5.49
C ILE A 66 1.69 3.46 4.33
N PHE A 67 2.59 2.98 3.48
CA PHE A 67 3.09 3.73 2.33
C PHE A 67 2.81 2.93 1.04
N PRO A 68 1.56 2.96 0.54
CA PRO A 68 1.15 2.16 -0.63
C PRO A 68 2.00 2.44 -1.85
N GLN A 69 2.42 3.70 -2.02
CA GLN A 69 3.29 4.14 -3.11
C GLN A 69 4.55 3.28 -3.23
N THR A 70 5.22 2.97 -2.11
CA THR A 70 6.54 2.33 -2.15
C THR A 70 6.53 0.85 -1.75
N MET A 71 5.54 0.37 -0.98
CA MET A 71 5.55 -1.02 -0.51
C MET A 71 5.43 -2.04 -1.65
N LEU A 72 4.71 -1.71 -2.73
CA LEU A 72 4.66 -2.56 -3.92
C LEU A 72 5.90 -2.38 -4.81
N SER A 73 6.32 -1.12 -5.07
CA SER A 73 7.43 -0.87 -5.98
C SER A 73 8.72 -1.54 -5.51
N LYS A 74 9.04 -1.43 -4.21
CA LYS A 74 10.26 -2.00 -3.62
C LYS A 74 10.38 -3.51 -3.85
N ARG A 75 9.29 -4.25 -3.68
CA ARG A 75 9.26 -5.71 -3.89
C ARG A 75 9.53 -6.06 -5.34
N ILE A 76 8.87 -5.35 -6.27
CA ILE A 76 9.04 -5.58 -7.71
C ILE A 76 10.45 -5.19 -8.15
N GLU A 77 10.98 -4.08 -7.66
CA GLU A 77 12.35 -3.59 -7.89
C GLU A 77 13.41 -4.61 -7.40
N ASP A 78 13.15 -5.26 -6.26
CA ASP A 78 13.99 -6.31 -5.69
C ASP A 78 13.83 -7.68 -6.40
N GLY A 79 12.94 -7.76 -7.40
CA GLY A 79 12.67 -8.98 -8.17
C GLY A 79 11.79 -10.00 -7.43
N GLU A 80 11.10 -9.58 -6.36
CA GLU A 80 10.15 -10.41 -5.65
C GLU A 80 8.88 -10.61 -6.49
N HIS A 81 8.34 -11.83 -6.44
CA HIS A 81 7.01 -12.09 -6.95
C HIS A 81 5.97 -11.64 -5.93
N VAL A 82 5.04 -10.78 -6.35
CA VAL A 82 3.97 -10.26 -5.50
C VAL A 82 2.63 -10.79 -5.99
N ASP A 83 1.95 -11.56 -5.14
CA ASP A 83 0.52 -11.83 -5.25
C ASP A 83 -0.23 -10.67 -4.56
N VAL A 84 -0.77 -9.75 -5.36
CA VAL A 84 -1.42 -8.52 -4.91
C VAL A 84 -2.66 -8.81 -4.07
N PRO A 85 -3.61 -9.69 -4.49
CA PRO A 85 -4.71 -10.10 -3.62
C PRO A 85 -4.27 -10.66 -2.27
N ASP A 86 -3.29 -11.57 -2.24
CA ASP A 86 -2.81 -12.16 -0.99
C ASP A 86 -2.11 -11.12 -0.11
N PHE A 87 -1.20 -10.34 -0.70
CA PHE A 87 -0.50 -9.24 -0.03
C PHE A 87 -1.47 -8.26 0.61
N PHE A 88 -2.57 -7.94 -0.07
CA PHE A 88 -3.63 -7.09 0.47
C PHE A 88 -4.28 -7.70 1.73
N GLN A 89 -4.61 -9.00 1.70
CA GLN A 89 -5.23 -9.67 2.85
C GLN A 89 -4.27 -9.76 4.04
N VAL A 90 -3.01 -10.13 3.79
CA VAL A 90 -1.98 -10.20 4.83
C VAL A 90 -1.76 -8.83 5.45
N LEU A 91 -1.62 -7.77 4.64
CA LEU A 91 -1.49 -6.41 5.14
C LEU A 91 -2.67 -6.01 6.03
N LYS A 92 -3.91 -6.31 5.63
CA LYS A 92 -5.09 -6.03 6.47
C LYS A 92 -5.03 -6.76 7.80
N GLN A 93 -4.67 -8.05 7.79
CA GLN A 93 -4.57 -8.84 9.01
C GLN A 93 -3.48 -8.30 9.96
N ASP A 94 -2.32 -7.94 9.42
CA ASP A 94 -1.23 -7.35 10.20
C ASP A 94 -1.62 -6.02 10.83
N LEU A 95 -2.29 -5.16 10.07
CA LEU A 95 -2.77 -3.87 10.56
C LEU A 95 -3.86 -4.02 11.62
N GLU A 96 -4.79 -4.96 11.46
CA GLU A 96 -5.78 -5.28 12.49
C GLU A 96 -5.13 -5.77 13.78
N ARG A 97 -4.10 -6.62 13.68
CA ARG A 97 -3.32 -7.07 14.83
C ARG A 97 -2.64 -5.90 15.54
N VAL A 98 -1.90 -5.08 14.80
CA VAL A 98 -1.22 -3.88 15.35
C VAL A 98 -2.22 -2.91 15.97
N LYS A 99 -3.39 -2.72 15.34
CA LYS A 99 -4.48 -1.89 15.85
C LYS A 99 -5.01 -2.40 17.19
N ASN A 100 -5.30 -3.69 17.29
CA ASN A 100 -5.82 -4.27 18.53
C ASN A 100 -4.79 -4.23 19.67
N GLU A 101 -3.49 -4.34 19.34
CA GLU A 101 -2.40 -4.28 20.33
C GLU A 101 -2.14 -2.86 20.83
N ASN A 102 -2.27 -1.83 19.98
CA ASN A 102 -1.74 -0.48 20.27
C ASN A 102 -2.79 0.63 20.25
N TYR A 103 -3.93 0.42 19.57
CA TYR A 103 -4.92 1.46 19.26
C TYR A 103 -6.37 1.00 19.52
N ALA A 104 -6.58 0.03 20.42
CA ALA A 104 -7.90 -0.54 20.72
C ALA A 104 -8.94 0.51 21.20
N ASN A 105 -8.48 1.66 21.70
CA ASN A 105 -9.32 2.75 22.19
C ASN A 105 -9.30 4.00 21.27
N ALA A 106 -8.71 3.90 20.07
CA ALA A 106 -8.62 5.00 19.10
C ALA A 106 -9.80 5.00 18.12
#